data_AF-A0A4D4JJF5-F1
#
_entry.id   AF-A0A4D4JJF5-F1
#
_cell.length_a   1.000
_cell.length_b   1.000
_cell.length_c   1.000
_cell.angle_alpha   90.00
_cell.angle_beta   90.00
_cell.angle_gamma   90.00
#
_symmetry.space_group_name_H-M   'P 1'
#
loop_
_entity.id
_entity.type
_entity.pdbx_description
1 polymer ?
#
loop_
_entity_poly.entity_id
_entity_poly.type
_entity_poly.pdbx_seq_one_letter_code
_entity_poly.pdbx_strand_id
1 'polypeptide(L)'
;MSKSLRLSEKWFRRGLWLVALVFASFLIGLGGTIVGDLPKVETPLRVDDFLDKPAADKLRTEVKAARQAEQDAQTALEQAQLQRSKVRSEVQAERESFNNWLSTRSATQRADQDPEVLARTQALDVLKLAERKTQQAVEAQQQAALDARQDAAARQEQLSRMEADGYVKLAAERRKVELRVFLYRLALTLPLLAVAGWLFVKQRKSTYWPFVWGFIFFALFAFFVELVPYLPSYGGYVRYVVGIAITAVVGRYAIQALNRYLERQKLAEALPDQERRKELSYDVALARLAKNVCPGCERPVDLKNEKIDFCPHCGIGLFDHCGSCSTRKSAFARFCHACGTGAGVKLARED
;
A
#
# COMPACT_ATOMS: atom_id res chain seq x y z
N MET A 1 -36.05 -22.85 6.03
CA MET A 1 -36.22 -23.97 6.98
C MET A 1 -35.15 -23.90 8.06
N SER A 2 -35.43 -23.23 9.18
CA SER A 2 -34.60 -23.26 10.38
C SER A 2 -35.39 -23.94 11.48
N LYS A 3 -35.32 -25.28 11.51
CA LYS A 3 -35.79 -26.07 12.65
C LYS A 3 -35.09 -25.56 13.92
N SER A 4 -35.83 -25.53 15.02
CA SER A 4 -35.40 -25.12 16.36
C SER A 4 -34.28 -26.04 16.89
N LEU A 5 -33.07 -25.85 16.38
CA LEU A 5 -31.87 -26.51 16.90
C LEU A 5 -31.56 -25.89 18.26
N ARG A 6 -31.45 -26.75 19.29
CA ARG A 6 -31.10 -26.42 20.67
C ARG A 6 -29.89 -25.48 20.67
N LEU A 7 -29.87 -24.50 21.57
CA LEU A 7 -28.85 -23.44 21.63
C LEU A 7 -27.42 -24.02 21.53
N SER A 8 -27.18 -25.18 22.15
CA SER A 8 -25.91 -25.91 22.12
C SER A 8 -25.43 -26.25 20.70
N GLU A 9 -26.30 -26.75 19.82
CA GLU A 9 -25.91 -27.21 18.48
C GLU A 9 -25.48 -26.04 17.57
N LYS A 10 -26.11 -24.87 17.73
CA LYS A 10 -25.67 -23.64 17.04
C LYS A 10 -24.29 -23.19 17.53
N TRP A 11 -24.03 -23.29 18.83
CA TRP A 11 -22.72 -22.96 19.41
C TRP A 11 -21.65 -23.98 19.00
N PHE A 12 -21.96 -25.27 18.99
CA PHE A 12 -21.05 -26.30 18.48
C PHE A 12 -20.69 -26.05 17.01
N ARG A 13 -21.68 -25.75 16.16
CA ARG A 13 -21.42 -25.47 14.74
C ARG A 13 -20.60 -24.19 14.51
N ARG A 14 -20.77 -23.18 15.36
CA ARG A 14 -19.90 -21.98 15.36
C ARG A 14 -18.49 -22.29 15.84
N GLY A 15 -18.35 -23.12 16.89
CA GLY A 15 -17.07 -23.60 17.37
C GLY A 15 -16.30 -24.37 16.30
N LEU A 16 -16.97 -25.25 15.56
CA LEU A 16 -16.39 -25.99 14.43
C LEU A 16 -15.91 -25.04 13.31
N TRP A 17 -16.64 -23.97 13.01
CA TRP A 17 -16.19 -22.93 12.08
C TRP A 17 -14.94 -22.18 12.58
N LEU A 18 -14.87 -21.90 13.88
CA LEU A 18 -13.67 -21.30 14.49
C LEU A 18 -12.47 -22.23 14.35
N VAL A 19 -12.64 -23.53 14.62
CA VAL A 19 -11.58 -24.54 14.43
C VAL A 19 -11.12 -24.58 12.96
N ALA A 20 -12.04 -24.51 12.00
CA ALA A 20 -11.69 -24.45 10.58
C ALA A 20 -10.84 -23.21 10.23
N LEU A 21 -11.18 -22.05 10.77
CA LEU A 21 -10.43 -20.80 10.57
C LEU A 21 -9.04 -20.84 11.22
N VAL A 22 -8.94 -21.37 12.44
CA VAL A 22 -7.65 -21.55 13.13
C VAL A 22 -6.77 -22.52 12.36
N PHE A 23 -7.32 -23.66 11.93
CA PHE A 23 -6.61 -24.63 11.10
C PHE A 23 -6.11 -23.99 9.79
N ALA A 24 -6.97 -23.23 9.10
CA ALA A 24 -6.57 -22.48 7.92
C ALA A 24 -5.45 -21.48 8.22
N SER A 25 -5.51 -20.74 9.34
CA SER A 25 -4.47 -19.79 9.75
C SER A 25 -3.11 -20.45 9.98
N PHE A 26 -3.09 -21.64 10.60
CA PHE A 26 -1.86 -22.41 10.77
C PHE A 26 -1.28 -22.88 9.44
N LEU A 27 -2.13 -23.36 8.52
CA LEU A 27 -1.69 -23.73 7.17
C LEU A 27 -1.17 -22.53 6.37
N ILE A 28 -1.82 -21.37 6.50
CA ILE A 28 -1.36 -20.11 5.88
C ILE A 28 0.01 -19.71 6.44
N GLY A 29 0.18 -19.77 7.76
CA GLY A 29 1.46 -19.47 8.40
C GLY A 29 2.57 -20.42 7.95
N LEU A 30 2.29 -21.72 7.91
CA LEU A 30 3.22 -22.74 7.44
C LEU A 30 3.57 -22.59 5.96
N GLY A 31 2.58 -22.30 5.11
CA GLY A 31 2.78 -22.01 3.69
C GLY A 31 3.71 -20.82 3.49
N GLY A 32 3.44 -19.72 4.20
CA GLY A 32 4.25 -18.51 4.15
C GLY A 32 5.70 -18.73 4.62
N THR A 33 5.95 -19.57 5.62
CA THR A 33 7.32 -19.92 6.03
C THR A 33 8.03 -20.79 4.99
N ILE A 34 7.35 -21.80 4.44
CA ILE A 34 7.96 -22.71 3.45
C ILE A 34 8.28 -21.97 2.14
N VAL A 35 7.40 -21.06 1.69
CA VAL A 35 7.62 -20.25 0.48
C VAL A 35 8.56 -19.07 0.74
N GLY A 36 8.58 -18.54 1.97
CA GLY A 36 9.57 -17.54 2.41
C GLY A 36 10.99 -18.09 2.49
N ASP A 37 11.12 -19.39 2.76
CA ASP A 37 12.38 -20.14 2.76
C ASP A 37 12.70 -20.78 1.40
N LEU A 38 11.78 -20.72 0.43
CA LEU A 38 12.10 -21.05 -0.97
C LEU A 38 13.19 -20.10 -1.45
N PRO A 39 14.19 -20.63 -2.15
CA PRO A 39 15.56 -20.22 -1.98
C PRO A 39 15.79 -18.76 -2.38
N LYS A 40 16.23 -17.95 -1.41
CA LYS A 40 17.05 -16.75 -1.65
C LYS A 40 18.43 -17.10 -2.25
N VAL A 41 18.51 -18.13 -3.13
CA VAL A 41 19.76 -18.73 -3.63
C VAL A 41 20.30 -18.01 -4.86
N GLU A 42 19.56 -17.07 -5.43
CA GLU A 42 20.12 -16.20 -6.45
C GLU A 42 20.72 -14.97 -5.74
N THR A 43 22.05 -14.89 -5.74
CA THR A 43 22.79 -13.70 -5.33
C THR A 43 22.15 -12.46 -5.94
N PRO A 44 22.03 -11.33 -5.23
CA PRO A 44 21.41 -10.15 -5.78
C PRO A 44 22.18 -9.74 -7.05
N LEU A 45 21.56 -9.96 -8.22
CA LEU A 45 22.16 -9.62 -9.50
C LEU A 45 22.53 -8.13 -9.50
N ARG A 46 23.83 -7.85 -9.57
CA ARG A 46 24.37 -6.49 -9.70
C ARG A 46 24.68 -6.19 -11.15
N VAL A 47 24.68 -4.91 -11.49
CA VAL A 47 25.07 -4.45 -12.84
C VAL A 47 26.49 -4.91 -13.15
N ASP A 48 27.39 -4.86 -12.15
CA ASP A 48 28.78 -5.30 -12.28
C ASP A 48 28.92 -6.77 -12.69
N ASP A 49 27.92 -7.63 -12.46
CA ASP A 49 27.95 -9.04 -12.88
C ASP A 49 27.69 -9.21 -14.39
N PHE A 50 27.18 -8.18 -15.06
CA PHE A 50 26.93 -8.13 -16.50
C PHE A 50 27.92 -7.26 -17.26
N LEU A 51 28.85 -6.63 -16.53
CA LEU A 51 29.93 -5.83 -17.07
C LEU A 51 31.23 -6.63 -17.05
N ASP A 52 32.13 -6.27 -17.97
CA ASP A 52 33.53 -6.66 -17.83
C ASP A 52 34.14 -5.86 -16.68
N LYS A 53 34.11 -6.42 -15.46
CA LYS A 53 34.54 -5.78 -14.21
C LYS A 53 35.88 -5.04 -14.33
N PRO A 54 36.98 -5.64 -14.83
CA PRO A 54 38.24 -4.93 -14.99
C PRO A 54 38.17 -3.76 -15.99
N ALA A 55 37.40 -3.87 -17.07
CA ALA A 55 37.20 -2.77 -18.03
C ALA A 55 36.36 -1.62 -17.43
N ALA A 56 35.31 -1.96 -16.68
CA ALA A 56 34.47 -0.99 -15.98
C ALA A 56 35.24 -0.25 -14.88
N ASP A 57 36.05 -0.97 -14.10
CA ASP A 57 36.88 -0.36 -13.05
C ASP A 57 37.97 0.53 -13.64
N LYS A 58 38.60 0.13 -14.74
CA LYS A 58 39.52 0.98 -15.49
C LYS A 58 38.84 2.27 -15.99
N LEU A 59 37.64 2.16 -16.55
CA LEU A 59 36.93 3.34 -17.05
C LEU A 59 36.47 4.25 -15.90
N ARG A 60 36.09 3.68 -14.74
CA ARG A 60 35.77 4.44 -13.52
C ARG A 60 36.99 5.19 -12.98
N THR A 61 38.18 4.59 -13.00
CA THR A 61 39.41 5.29 -12.60
C THR A 61 39.79 6.38 -13.60
N GLU A 62 39.64 6.14 -14.90
CA GLU A 62 39.83 7.16 -15.95
C GLU A 62 38.87 8.35 -15.78
N VAL A 63 37.58 8.11 -15.51
CA VAL A 63 36.59 9.16 -15.21
C VAL A 63 36.97 9.95 -13.96
N LYS A 64 37.42 9.26 -12.91
CA LYS A 64 37.86 9.94 -11.67
C LYS A 64 39.08 10.82 -11.92
N ALA A 65 40.05 10.34 -12.69
CA ALA A 65 41.22 11.12 -13.07
C ALA A 65 40.85 12.32 -13.95
N ALA A 66 39.95 12.15 -14.93
CA ALA A 66 39.49 13.23 -15.79
C ALA A 66 38.72 14.31 -15.02
N ARG A 67 37.88 13.93 -14.05
CA ARG A 67 37.19 14.88 -13.15
C ARG A 67 38.16 15.65 -12.25
N GLN A 68 39.22 14.98 -11.77
CA GLN A 68 40.25 15.67 -11.00
C GLN A 68 40.99 16.69 -11.89
N ALA A 69 41.35 16.30 -13.11
CA ALA A 69 41.99 17.20 -14.07
C ALA A 69 41.09 18.40 -14.44
N GLU A 70 39.77 18.19 -14.57
CA GLU A 70 38.80 19.28 -14.75
C GLU A 70 38.82 20.26 -13.57
N GLN A 71 38.82 19.76 -12.33
CA GLN A 71 38.88 20.60 -11.12
C GLN A 71 40.20 21.35 -11.00
N ASP A 72 41.32 20.70 -11.31
CA ASP A 72 42.64 21.31 -11.26
C ASP A 72 42.77 22.41 -12.33
N ALA A 73 42.24 22.18 -13.54
CA ALA A 73 42.21 23.17 -14.62
C ALA A 73 41.30 24.37 -14.29
N GLN A 74 40.14 24.14 -13.67
CA GLN A 74 39.28 25.22 -13.17
C GLN A 74 39.98 26.06 -12.09
N THR A 75 40.66 25.41 -11.15
CA THR A 75 41.44 26.10 -10.10
C THR A 75 42.58 26.93 -10.71
N ALA A 76 43.29 26.39 -11.70
CA ALA A 76 44.35 27.12 -12.40
C ALA A 76 43.81 28.33 -13.18
N LEU A 77 42.64 28.20 -13.79
CA LEU A 77 41.94 29.31 -14.45
C LEU A 77 41.55 30.41 -13.46
N GLU A 78 40.99 30.06 -12.30
CA GLU A 78 40.64 31.02 -11.25
C GLU A 78 41.88 31.78 -10.75
N GLN A 79 43.00 31.09 -10.55
CA GLN A 79 44.27 31.71 -10.16
C GLN A 79 44.78 32.69 -11.24
N ALA A 80 44.71 32.31 -12.51
CA ALA A 80 45.10 33.19 -13.62
C ALA A 80 44.21 34.43 -13.72
N GLN A 81 42.90 34.28 -13.50
CA GLN A 81 41.94 35.38 -13.47
C GLN A 81 42.21 36.35 -12.32
N LEU A 82 42.53 35.83 -11.13
CA LEU A 82 42.91 36.64 -9.97
C LEU A 82 44.20 37.43 -10.23
N GLN A 83 45.20 36.81 -10.86
CA GLN A 83 46.45 37.49 -11.20
C GLN A 83 46.22 38.59 -12.24
N ARG A 84 45.37 38.33 -13.24
CA ARG A 84 44.94 39.35 -14.21
C ARG A 84 44.21 40.50 -13.51
N SER A 85 43.30 40.23 -12.57
CA SER A 85 42.58 41.30 -11.85
C SER A 85 43.53 42.17 -11.03
N LYS A 86 44.55 41.57 -10.40
CA LYS A 86 45.60 42.30 -9.67
C LYS A 86 46.38 43.24 -10.60
N VAL A 87 46.94 42.70 -11.69
CA VAL A 87 47.72 43.52 -12.67
C VAL A 87 46.84 44.61 -13.28
N ARG A 88 45.57 44.32 -13.60
CA ARG A 88 44.63 45.32 -14.12
C ARG A 88 44.37 46.45 -13.12
N SER A 89 44.28 46.14 -11.83
CA SER A 89 44.12 47.14 -10.78
C SER A 89 45.37 48.01 -10.65
N GLU A 90 46.57 47.42 -10.74
CA GLU A 90 47.85 48.15 -10.71
C GLU A 90 47.99 49.08 -11.93
N VAL A 91 47.66 48.58 -13.12
CA VAL A 91 47.62 49.39 -14.36
C VAL A 91 46.66 50.57 -14.21
N GLN A 92 45.49 50.38 -13.61
CA GLN A 92 44.54 51.48 -13.41
C GLN A 92 45.02 52.49 -12.38
N ALA A 93 45.55 52.03 -11.24
CA ALA A 93 46.09 52.92 -10.22
C ALA A 93 47.24 53.79 -10.77
N GLU A 94 48.13 53.20 -11.57
CA GLU A 94 49.24 53.93 -12.19
C GLU A 94 48.76 54.88 -13.30
N ARG A 95 47.73 54.50 -14.08
CA ARG A 95 47.08 55.42 -15.03
C ARG A 95 46.46 56.62 -14.34
N GLU A 96 45.71 56.40 -13.26
CA GLU A 96 45.08 57.47 -12.48
C GLU A 96 46.13 58.38 -11.84
N SER A 97 47.16 57.80 -11.23
CA SER A 97 48.32 58.52 -10.66
C SER A 97 49.03 59.38 -11.71
N PHE A 98 49.30 58.81 -12.90
CA PHE A 98 49.92 59.52 -14.01
C PHE A 98 49.04 60.66 -14.54
N ASN A 99 47.72 60.44 -14.66
CA ASN A 99 46.78 61.47 -15.10
C ASN A 99 46.66 62.62 -14.08
N ASN A 100 46.60 62.32 -12.78
CA ASN A 100 46.58 63.33 -11.71
C ASN A 100 47.88 64.15 -11.67
N TRP A 101 49.01 63.50 -11.93
CA TRP A 101 50.30 64.19 -12.04
C TRP A 101 50.33 65.10 -13.28
N LEU A 102 49.86 64.62 -14.44
CA LEU A 102 49.74 65.42 -15.66
C LEU A 102 48.81 66.63 -15.49
N SER A 103 47.67 66.48 -14.80
CA SER A 103 46.74 67.58 -14.54
C SER A 103 47.39 68.65 -13.65
N THR A 104 48.10 68.24 -12.59
CA THR A 104 48.83 69.16 -11.70
C THR A 104 49.95 69.90 -12.44
N ARG A 105 50.68 69.21 -13.33
CA ARG A 105 51.68 69.83 -14.21
C ARG A 105 51.04 70.86 -15.15
N SER A 106 49.94 70.50 -15.82
CA SER A 106 49.27 71.40 -16.78
C SER A 106 48.78 72.69 -16.11
N ALA A 107 48.37 72.62 -14.83
CA ALA A 107 47.97 73.78 -14.05
C ALA A 107 49.15 74.69 -13.62
N THR A 108 50.37 74.15 -13.55
CA THR A 108 51.57 74.87 -13.07
C THR A 108 52.52 75.32 -14.19
N GLN A 109 52.23 74.99 -15.46
CA GLN A 109 52.97 75.39 -16.67
C GLN A 109 54.50 75.14 -16.63
N ARG A 110 54.95 74.09 -15.94
CA ARG A 110 56.37 73.71 -15.86
C ARG A 110 56.81 72.86 -17.06
N ALA A 111 57.60 73.47 -17.95
CA ALA A 111 58.08 72.87 -19.20
C ALA A 111 59.46 72.18 -19.08
N ASP A 112 60.09 72.19 -17.91
CA ASP A 112 61.47 71.75 -17.65
C ASP A 112 61.63 70.25 -17.31
N GLN A 113 60.53 69.49 -17.19
CA GLN A 113 60.52 68.09 -16.69
C GLN A 113 60.21 67.00 -17.75
N ASP A 114 60.56 67.20 -19.01
CA ASP A 114 60.38 66.18 -20.07
C ASP A 114 60.99 64.79 -19.79
N PRO A 115 62.14 64.62 -19.10
CA PRO A 115 62.64 63.27 -18.79
C PRO A 115 61.73 62.48 -17.83
N GLU A 116 60.98 63.13 -16.94
CA GLU A 116 60.05 62.44 -16.03
C GLU A 116 58.81 61.90 -16.76
N VAL A 117 58.31 62.62 -17.77
CA VAL A 117 57.18 62.15 -18.60
C VAL A 117 57.58 60.88 -19.34
N LEU A 118 58.77 60.86 -19.92
CA LEU A 118 59.31 59.69 -20.61
C LEU A 118 59.47 58.50 -19.64
N ALA A 119 60.04 58.72 -18.45
CA ALA A 119 60.21 57.67 -17.44
C ALA A 119 58.88 57.07 -16.99
N ARG A 120 57.86 57.89 -16.71
CA ARG A 120 56.52 57.42 -16.32
C ARG A 120 55.76 56.74 -17.45
N THR A 121 55.95 57.19 -18.69
CA THR A 121 55.38 56.54 -19.88
C THR A 121 55.99 55.15 -20.08
N GLN A 122 57.31 55.02 -19.94
CA GLN A 122 57.99 53.72 -20.00
C GLN A 122 57.51 52.77 -18.89
N ALA A 123 57.31 53.26 -17.67
CA ALA A 123 56.74 52.47 -16.58
C ALA A 123 55.32 51.95 -16.91
N LEU A 124 54.48 52.79 -17.52
CA LEU A 124 53.14 52.41 -17.98
C LEU A 124 53.18 51.34 -19.08
N ASP A 125 54.12 51.44 -20.01
CA ASP A 125 54.28 50.46 -21.09
C ASP A 125 54.74 49.10 -20.57
N VAL A 126 55.61 49.05 -19.55
CA VAL A 126 55.97 47.81 -18.84
C VAL A 126 54.74 47.16 -18.21
N LEU A 127 53.88 47.94 -17.56
CA LEU A 127 52.64 47.43 -16.94
C LEU A 127 51.63 46.93 -17.98
N LYS A 128 51.49 47.60 -19.12
CA LYS A 128 50.66 47.12 -20.23
C LYS A 128 51.16 45.80 -20.82
N LEU A 129 52.47 45.61 -20.91
CA LEU A 129 53.05 44.33 -21.34
C LEU A 129 52.76 43.22 -20.33
N ALA A 130 52.80 43.53 -19.03
CA ALA A 130 52.40 42.59 -17.97
C ALA A 130 50.89 42.24 -18.04
N GLU A 131 50.03 43.21 -18.33
CA GLU A 131 48.59 42.98 -18.55
C GLU A 131 48.34 42.04 -19.74
N ARG A 132 49.02 42.26 -20.87
CA ARG A 132 48.93 41.37 -22.05
C ARG A 132 49.40 39.95 -21.75
N LYS A 133 50.49 39.79 -20.99
CA LYS A 133 50.97 38.47 -20.56
C LYS A 133 49.96 37.75 -19.67
N THR A 134 49.37 38.44 -18.70
CA THR A 134 48.35 37.83 -17.83
C THR A 134 47.07 37.52 -18.59
N GLN A 135 46.69 38.33 -19.59
CA GLN A 135 45.60 38.03 -20.51
C GLN A 135 45.83 36.74 -21.29
N GLN A 136 47.00 36.59 -21.93
CA GLN A 136 47.36 35.38 -22.66
C GLN A 136 47.40 34.15 -21.75
N ALA A 137 47.86 34.30 -20.51
CA ALA A 137 47.84 33.23 -19.53
C ALA A 137 46.40 32.80 -19.18
N VAL A 138 45.46 33.73 -19.02
CA VAL A 138 44.04 33.42 -18.81
C VAL A 138 43.46 32.69 -20.01
N GLU A 139 43.71 33.16 -21.24
CA GLU A 139 43.23 32.51 -22.46
C GLU A 139 43.74 31.07 -22.61
N ALA A 140 45.03 30.84 -22.31
CA ALA A 140 45.60 29.50 -22.30
C ALA A 140 44.93 28.59 -21.25
N GLN A 141 44.66 29.10 -20.04
CA GLN A 141 43.96 28.33 -19.01
C GLN A 141 42.48 28.10 -19.33
N GLN A 142 41.82 29.03 -20.03
CA GLN A 142 40.45 28.85 -20.50
C GLN A 142 40.35 27.69 -21.50
N GLN A 143 41.29 27.63 -22.45
CA GLN A 143 41.35 26.53 -23.41
C GLN A 143 41.62 25.20 -22.68
N ALA A 144 42.60 25.16 -21.76
CA ALA A 144 42.90 23.96 -20.99
C ALA A 144 41.71 23.47 -20.14
N ALA A 145 40.96 24.39 -19.53
CA ALA A 145 39.76 24.05 -18.77
C ALA A 145 38.62 23.53 -19.66
N LEU A 146 38.47 24.07 -20.88
CA LEU A 146 37.49 23.58 -21.84
C LEU A 146 37.84 22.16 -22.31
N ASP A 147 39.10 21.91 -22.65
CA ASP A 147 39.57 20.60 -23.10
C ASP A 147 39.41 19.56 -21.98
N ALA A 148 39.81 19.89 -20.75
CA ALA A 148 39.63 19.00 -19.59
C ALA A 148 38.16 18.66 -19.33
N ARG A 149 37.25 19.64 -19.50
CA ARG A 149 35.80 19.43 -19.36
C ARG A 149 35.24 18.53 -20.46
N GLN A 150 35.68 18.71 -21.72
CA GLN A 150 35.26 17.88 -22.84
C GLN A 150 35.74 16.43 -22.64
N ASP A 151 36.98 16.24 -22.20
CA ASP A 151 37.53 14.92 -21.89
C ASP A 151 36.76 14.24 -20.74
N ALA A 152 36.48 14.96 -19.65
CA ALA A 152 35.69 14.42 -18.54
C ALA A 152 34.29 14.01 -18.98
N ALA A 153 33.62 14.81 -19.81
CA ALA A 153 32.32 14.49 -20.38
C ALA A 153 32.36 13.26 -21.30
N ALA A 154 33.35 13.16 -22.18
CA ALA A 154 33.51 12.04 -23.09
C ALA A 154 33.75 10.72 -22.33
N ARG A 155 34.59 10.74 -21.29
CA ARG A 155 34.83 9.55 -20.44
C ARG A 155 33.61 9.15 -19.63
N GLN A 156 32.86 10.14 -19.11
CA GLN A 156 31.61 9.89 -18.41
C GLN A 156 30.56 9.27 -19.34
N GLU A 157 30.48 9.73 -20.59
CA GLU A 157 29.56 9.18 -21.58
C GLU A 157 29.91 7.73 -21.91
N GLN A 158 31.20 7.42 -22.14
CA GLN A 158 31.66 6.06 -22.35
C GLN A 158 31.26 5.12 -21.19
N LEU A 159 31.43 5.57 -19.95
CA LEU A 159 31.01 4.80 -18.76
C LEU A 159 29.50 4.58 -18.74
N SER A 160 28.73 5.63 -19.00
CA SER A 160 27.27 5.55 -19.01
C SER A 160 26.72 4.61 -20.08
N ARG A 161 27.33 4.58 -21.27
CA ARG A 161 26.96 3.64 -22.35
C ARG A 161 27.24 2.20 -21.95
N MET A 162 28.41 1.94 -21.37
CA MET A 162 28.79 0.62 -20.87
C MET A 162 27.82 0.14 -19.77
N GLU A 163 27.51 1.01 -18.80
CA GLU A 163 26.57 0.70 -17.73
C GLU A 163 25.14 0.49 -18.24
N ALA A 164 24.68 1.28 -19.22
CA ALA A 164 23.37 1.15 -19.85
C ALA A 164 23.15 -0.25 -20.45
N ASP A 165 24.15 -0.78 -21.18
CA ASP A 165 24.11 -2.15 -21.71
C ASP A 165 24.04 -3.19 -20.58
N GLY A 166 24.77 -2.95 -19.48
CA GLY A 166 24.69 -3.75 -18.27
C GLY A 166 23.29 -3.75 -17.64
N TYR A 167 22.63 -2.60 -17.57
CA TYR A 167 21.27 -2.47 -17.04
C TYR A 167 20.24 -3.22 -17.90
N VAL A 168 20.37 -3.21 -19.23
CA VAL A 168 19.48 -3.95 -20.13
C VAL A 168 19.61 -5.46 -19.89
N LYS A 169 20.83 -5.98 -19.78
CA LYS A 169 21.08 -7.41 -19.49
C LYS A 169 20.58 -7.79 -18.10
N LEU A 170 20.83 -6.94 -17.10
CA LEU A 170 20.35 -7.12 -15.74
C LEU A 170 18.81 -7.21 -15.70
N ALA A 171 18.11 -6.33 -16.42
CA ALA A 171 16.66 -6.35 -16.49
C ALA A 171 16.13 -7.64 -17.15
N ALA A 172 16.79 -8.12 -18.19
CA ALA A 172 16.43 -9.37 -18.86
C ALA A 172 16.60 -10.59 -17.95
N GLU A 173 17.71 -10.69 -17.21
CA GLU A 173 17.93 -11.79 -16.26
C GLU A 173 17.04 -11.70 -15.03
N ARG A 174 16.79 -10.50 -14.49
CA ARG A 174 15.81 -10.31 -13.41
C ARG A 174 14.43 -10.84 -13.78
N ARG A 175 13.97 -10.59 -15.01
CA ARG A 175 12.71 -11.16 -15.51
C ARG A 175 12.70 -12.68 -15.52
N LYS A 176 13.82 -13.32 -15.86
CA LYS A 176 13.94 -14.80 -15.84
C LYS A 176 13.90 -15.35 -14.42
N VAL A 177 14.61 -14.70 -13.49
CA VAL A 177 14.59 -15.00 -12.06
C VAL A 177 13.16 -14.90 -11.50
N GLU A 178 12.49 -13.77 -11.75
CA GLU A 178 11.10 -13.55 -11.36
C GLU A 178 10.17 -14.63 -11.93
N LEU A 179 10.36 -15.01 -13.20
CA LEU A 179 9.59 -16.07 -13.85
C LEU A 179 9.85 -17.45 -13.22
N ARG A 180 11.11 -17.78 -12.87
CA ARG A 180 11.43 -19.04 -12.18
C ARG A 180 10.79 -19.10 -10.81
N VAL A 181 10.90 -18.03 -10.02
CA VAL A 181 10.26 -17.92 -8.70
C VAL A 181 8.74 -18.08 -8.83
N PHE A 182 8.15 -17.44 -9.84
CA PHE A 182 6.74 -17.61 -10.16
C PHE A 182 6.40 -19.07 -10.51
N LEU A 183 7.19 -19.73 -11.36
CA LEU A 183 6.98 -21.13 -11.74
C LEU A 183 7.09 -22.08 -10.55
N TYR A 184 8.04 -21.88 -9.64
CA TYR A 184 8.13 -22.70 -8.42
C TYR A 184 6.91 -22.52 -7.52
N ARG A 185 6.44 -21.28 -7.34
CA ARG A 185 5.21 -21.01 -6.58
C ARG A 185 3.97 -21.56 -7.26
N LEU A 186 3.90 -21.48 -8.59
CA LEU A 186 2.81 -22.07 -9.37
C LEU A 186 2.78 -23.59 -9.24
N ALA A 187 3.95 -24.24 -9.34
CA ALA A 187 4.10 -25.67 -9.18
C ALA A 187 3.70 -26.15 -7.78
N LEU A 188 3.87 -25.33 -6.75
CA LEU A 188 3.42 -25.63 -5.38
C LEU A 188 1.92 -25.37 -5.19
N THR A 189 1.39 -24.23 -5.66
CA THR A 189 0.02 -23.80 -5.38
C THR A 189 -1.05 -24.49 -6.24
N LEU A 190 -0.73 -24.86 -7.48
CA LEU A 190 -1.67 -25.50 -8.40
C LEU A 190 -2.13 -26.89 -7.92
N PRO A 191 -1.24 -27.79 -7.44
CA PRO A 191 -1.65 -29.04 -6.81
C PRO A 191 -2.55 -28.83 -5.57
N LEU A 192 -2.24 -27.83 -4.74
CA LEU A 192 -3.06 -27.49 -3.57
C LEU A 192 -4.48 -27.08 -3.97
N LEU A 193 -4.62 -26.26 -5.00
CA LEU A 193 -5.92 -25.87 -5.57
C LEU A 193 -6.68 -27.06 -6.16
N ALA A 194 -5.98 -27.98 -6.85
CA ALA A 194 -6.59 -29.19 -7.39
C ALA A 194 -7.15 -30.08 -6.26
N VAL A 195 -6.40 -30.27 -5.18
CA VAL A 195 -6.85 -31.00 -3.99
C VAL A 195 -8.04 -30.28 -3.33
N ALA A 196 -8.02 -28.95 -3.25
CA ALA A 196 -9.13 -28.17 -2.70
C ALA A 196 -10.41 -28.32 -3.53
N GLY A 197 -10.29 -28.27 -4.86
CA GLY A 197 -11.41 -28.50 -5.78
C GLY A 197 -11.98 -29.91 -5.65
N TRP A 198 -11.11 -30.93 -5.55
CA TRP A 198 -11.53 -32.32 -5.34
C TRP A 198 -12.25 -32.51 -3.99
N LEU A 199 -11.70 -31.95 -2.91
CA LEU A 199 -12.31 -31.98 -1.57
C LEU A 199 -13.67 -31.26 -1.55
N PHE A 200 -13.82 -30.15 -2.28
CA PHE A 200 -15.09 -29.44 -2.38
C PHE A 200 -16.17 -30.27 -3.06
N VAL A 201 -15.84 -30.98 -4.15
CA VAL A 201 -16.81 -31.82 -4.87
C VAL A 201 -17.19 -33.06 -4.05
N LYS A 202 -16.19 -33.74 -3.47
CA LYS A 202 -16.38 -35.08 -2.87
C LYS A 202 -16.65 -35.07 -1.37
N GLN A 203 -16.10 -34.13 -0.60
CA GLN A 203 -16.05 -34.18 0.87
C GLN A 203 -16.76 -33.01 1.59
N ARG A 204 -17.41 -32.08 0.88
CA ARG A 204 -18.05 -30.89 1.49
C ARG A 204 -19.16 -31.18 2.52
N LYS A 205 -19.74 -32.39 2.51
CA LYS A 205 -20.80 -32.83 3.45
C LYS A 205 -20.31 -33.89 4.45
N SER A 206 -19.00 -34.16 4.49
CA SER A 206 -18.40 -35.16 5.37
C SER A 206 -18.45 -34.75 6.84
N THR A 207 -18.29 -35.70 7.76
CA THR A 207 -18.15 -35.44 9.19
C THR A 207 -17.00 -34.46 9.49
N TYR A 208 -15.92 -34.53 8.69
CA TYR A 208 -14.75 -33.64 8.77
C TYR A 208 -14.87 -32.36 7.94
N TRP A 209 -16.09 -31.93 7.61
CA TRP A 209 -16.33 -30.71 6.84
C TRP A 209 -15.57 -29.46 7.33
N PRO A 210 -15.29 -29.22 8.63
CA PRO A 210 -14.57 -28.02 9.05
C PRO A 210 -13.13 -27.99 8.50
N PHE A 211 -12.43 -29.13 8.51
CA PHE A 211 -11.07 -29.22 7.97
C PHE A 211 -11.04 -29.10 6.45
N VAL A 212 -12.05 -29.66 5.76
CA VAL A 212 -12.23 -29.50 4.31
C VAL A 212 -12.39 -28.03 3.95
N TRP A 213 -13.27 -27.31 4.64
CA TRP A 213 -13.47 -25.88 4.41
C TRP A 213 -12.24 -25.07 4.81
N GLY A 214 -11.57 -25.41 5.91
CA GLY A 214 -10.29 -24.79 6.32
C GLY A 214 -9.21 -24.92 5.24
N PHE A 215 -9.06 -26.12 4.65
CA PHE A 215 -8.12 -26.34 3.55
C PHE A 215 -8.51 -25.55 2.28
N ILE A 216 -9.81 -25.46 1.96
CA ILE A 216 -10.29 -24.65 0.82
C ILE A 216 -9.96 -23.17 1.04
N PHE A 217 -10.19 -22.62 2.25
CA PHE A 217 -9.82 -21.24 2.56
C PHE A 217 -8.32 -21.02 2.44
N PHE A 218 -7.52 -21.94 2.96
CA PHE A 218 -6.07 -21.92 2.82
C PHE A 218 -5.63 -21.92 1.35
N ALA A 219 -6.13 -22.85 0.53
CA ALA A 219 -5.75 -22.95 -0.88
C ALA A 219 -6.15 -21.71 -1.70
N LEU A 220 -7.35 -21.17 -1.45
CA LEU A 220 -7.78 -19.90 -2.06
C LEU A 220 -6.92 -18.73 -1.60
N PHE A 221 -6.58 -18.67 -0.31
CA PHE A 221 -5.71 -17.63 0.23
C PHE A 221 -4.31 -17.70 -0.37
N ALA A 222 -3.68 -18.88 -0.37
CA ALA A 222 -2.37 -19.11 -0.98
C ALA A 222 -2.39 -18.69 -2.46
N PHE A 223 -3.44 -19.04 -3.21
CA PHE A 223 -3.56 -18.57 -4.58
C PHE A 223 -3.65 -17.04 -4.71
N PHE A 224 -4.58 -16.39 -4.01
CA PHE A 224 -4.84 -14.95 -4.20
C PHE A 224 -3.85 -14.01 -3.50
N VAL A 225 -3.19 -14.47 -2.44
CA VAL A 225 -2.33 -13.64 -1.60
C VAL A 225 -0.86 -14.03 -1.76
N GLU A 226 -0.53 -15.26 -2.11
CA GLU A 226 0.86 -15.72 -2.21
C GLU A 226 1.33 -15.86 -3.66
N LEU A 227 0.47 -16.36 -4.55
CA LEU A 227 0.79 -16.51 -5.98
C LEU A 227 0.52 -15.22 -6.76
N VAL A 228 -0.67 -14.65 -6.61
CA VAL A 228 -1.13 -13.52 -7.43
C VAL A 228 -0.23 -12.27 -7.30
N PRO A 229 0.26 -11.83 -6.12
CA PRO A 229 1.11 -10.64 -6.04
C PRO A 229 2.44 -10.71 -6.80
N TYR A 230 2.88 -11.91 -7.19
CA TYR A 230 4.16 -12.16 -7.86
C TYR A 230 4.00 -12.41 -9.36
N LEU A 231 2.80 -12.23 -9.92
CA LEU A 231 2.61 -12.19 -11.37
C LEU A 231 3.30 -10.93 -11.93
N PRO A 232 4.29 -11.06 -12.84
CA PRO A 232 5.20 -9.98 -13.27
C PRO A 232 4.55 -8.83 -14.07
N SER A 233 3.22 -8.70 -14.10
CA SER A 233 2.51 -7.54 -14.67
C SER A 233 1.02 -7.45 -14.31
N TYR A 234 0.37 -8.56 -13.95
CA TYR A 234 -1.10 -8.61 -13.79
C TYR A 234 -1.60 -9.00 -12.41
N GLY A 235 -0.70 -9.23 -11.45
CA GLY A 235 -1.05 -9.73 -10.13
C GLY A 235 -2.04 -8.85 -9.36
N GLY A 236 -1.73 -7.56 -9.24
CA GLY A 236 -2.61 -6.60 -8.57
C GLY A 236 -4.01 -6.56 -9.20
N TYR A 237 -4.08 -6.51 -10.54
CA TYR A 237 -5.34 -6.40 -11.26
C TYR A 237 -6.24 -7.61 -11.03
N VAL A 238 -5.72 -8.84 -11.15
CA VAL A 238 -6.52 -10.05 -10.93
C VAL A 238 -7.06 -10.08 -9.48
N ARG A 239 -6.22 -9.75 -8.50
CA ARG A 239 -6.62 -9.71 -7.08
C ARG A 239 -7.77 -8.74 -6.84
N TYR A 240 -7.65 -7.52 -7.34
CA TYR A 240 -8.66 -6.48 -7.11
C TYR A 240 -9.94 -6.73 -7.92
N VAL A 241 -9.84 -7.19 -9.17
CA VAL A 241 -11.03 -7.52 -9.99
C VAL A 241 -11.84 -8.63 -9.34
N VAL A 242 -11.19 -9.70 -8.87
CA VAL A 242 -11.89 -10.79 -8.17
C VAL A 242 -12.46 -10.32 -6.84
N GLY A 243 -11.71 -9.51 -6.07
CA GLY A 243 -12.20 -8.92 -4.83
C GLY A 243 -13.45 -8.06 -5.03
N ILE A 244 -13.46 -7.22 -6.07
CA ILE A 244 -14.61 -6.40 -6.47
C ILE A 244 -15.79 -7.29 -6.87
N ALA A 245 -15.57 -8.32 -7.69
CA ALA A 245 -16.61 -9.24 -8.13
C ALA A 245 -17.26 -9.98 -6.94
N ILE A 246 -16.45 -10.52 -6.02
CA ILE A 246 -16.94 -11.19 -4.80
C ILE A 246 -17.76 -10.20 -3.96
N THR A 247 -17.25 -8.99 -3.75
CA THR A 247 -17.93 -7.97 -2.94
C THR A 247 -19.27 -7.58 -3.57
N ALA A 248 -19.33 -7.40 -4.90
CA ALA A 248 -20.56 -7.10 -5.61
C ALA A 248 -21.60 -8.22 -5.50
N VAL A 249 -21.17 -9.48 -5.63
CA VAL A 249 -22.05 -10.66 -5.51
C VAL A 249 -22.57 -10.83 -4.09
N VAL A 250 -21.67 -10.80 -3.10
CA VAL A 250 -22.03 -10.93 -1.68
C VAL A 250 -22.90 -9.76 -1.23
N GLY A 251 -22.54 -8.53 -1.62
CA GLY A 251 -23.31 -7.32 -1.35
C GLY A 251 -24.71 -7.41 -1.94
N ARG A 252 -24.85 -7.82 -3.21
CA ARG A 252 -26.15 -8.02 -3.85
C ARG A 252 -27.00 -9.05 -3.11
N TYR A 253 -26.42 -10.19 -2.74
CA TYR A 253 -27.14 -11.22 -2.00
C TYR A 253 -27.58 -10.74 -0.61
N ALA A 254 -26.72 -10.03 0.11
CA ALA A 254 -27.03 -9.45 1.42
C ALA A 254 -28.16 -8.42 1.34
N ILE A 255 -28.12 -7.51 0.36
CA ILE A 255 -29.18 -6.51 0.12
C ILE A 255 -30.51 -7.22 -0.20
N GLN A 256 -30.51 -8.21 -1.09
CA GLN A 256 -31.72 -8.98 -1.41
C GLN A 256 -32.25 -9.78 -0.22
N ALA A 257 -31.38 -10.31 0.63
CA ALA A 257 -31.79 -11.00 1.85
C ALA A 257 -32.42 -10.04 2.86
N LEU A 258 -31.83 -8.84 3.03
CA LEU A 258 -32.35 -7.80 3.90
C LEU A 258 -33.71 -7.28 3.42
N ASN A 259 -33.86 -7.02 2.13
CA ASN A 259 -35.13 -6.55 1.56
C ASN A 259 -36.24 -7.59 1.75
N ARG A 260 -35.97 -8.87 1.47
CA ARG A 260 -36.93 -9.97 1.72
C ARG A 260 -37.25 -10.17 3.21
N TYR A 261 -36.35 -9.78 4.09
CA TYR A 261 -36.60 -9.79 5.54
C TYR A 261 -37.54 -8.65 5.93
N LEU A 262 -37.26 -7.43 5.47
CA LEU A 262 -38.09 -6.25 5.72
C LEU A 262 -39.49 -6.38 5.13
N GLU A 263 -39.62 -6.93 3.92
CA GLU A 263 -40.92 -7.21 3.31
C GLU A 263 -41.76 -8.19 4.13
N ARG A 264 -41.14 -9.29 4.61
CA ARG A 264 -41.81 -10.24 5.51
C ARG A 264 -42.24 -9.60 6.81
N GLN A 265 -41.43 -8.69 7.35
CA GLN A 265 -41.76 -7.95 8.57
C GLN A 265 -42.96 -7.01 8.35
N LYS A 266 -42.97 -6.25 7.24
CA LYS A 266 -44.11 -5.38 6.88
C LYS A 266 -45.39 -6.17 6.69
N LEU A 267 -45.33 -7.33 6.03
CA LEU A 267 -46.48 -8.22 5.87
C LEU A 267 -46.98 -8.70 7.24
N ALA A 268 -46.09 -9.16 8.12
CA ALA A 268 -46.45 -9.60 9.47
C ALA A 268 -47.12 -8.49 10.30
N GLU A 269 -46.70 -7.22 10.16
CA GLU A 269 -47.34 -6.08 10.82
C GLU A 269 -48.76 -5.80 10.33
N ALA A 270 -49.12 -6.18 9.09
CA ALA A 270 -50.43 -5.94 8.50
C ALA A 270 -51.49 -7.02 8.81
N LEU A 271 -51.09 -8.21 9.29
CA LEU A 271 -52.01 -9.32 9.59
C LEU A 271 -52.78 -9.13 10.91
N PRO A 272 -54.04 -9.62 11.05
CA PRO A 272 -54.81 -9.55 12.31
C PRO A 272 -54.16 -10.32 13.48
N ASP A 273 -54.33 -9.82 14.71
CA ASP A 273 -53.64 -10.32 15.92
C ASP A 273 -53.89 -11.79 16.27
N GLN A 274 -55.03 -12.37 15.90
CA GLN A 274 -55.35 -13.77 16.20
C GLN A 274 -54.63 -14.77 15.29
N GLU A 275 -54.34 -14.38 14.05
CA GLU A 275 -53.60 -15.21 13.08
C GLU A 275 -52.09 -15.11 13.31
N ARG A 276 -51.60 -13.90 13.66
CA ARG A 276 -50.19 -13.64 14.03
C ARG A 276 -49.69 -14.52 15.19
N ARG A 277 -50.55 -14.84 16.17
CA ARG A 277 -50.19 -15.69 17.32
C ARG A 277 -50.04 -17.17 16.95
N LYS A 278 -50.71 -17.64 15.89
CA LYS A 278 -50.67 -19.05 15.46
C LYS A 278 -49.38 -19.38 14.69
N GLU A 279 -48.86 -18.42 13.92
CA GLU A 279 -47.64 -18.62 13.12
C GLU A 279 -46.33 -18.43 13.91
N LEU A 280 -46.39 -17.76 15.06
CA LEU A 280 -45.20 -17.42 15.83
C LEU A 280 -44.74 -18.60 16.70
N SER A 281 -43.53 -19.09 16.45
CA SER A 281 -42.99 -20.23 17.22
C SER A 281 -42.75 -19.86 18.67
N TYR A 282 -43.21 -20.74 19.57
CA TYR A 282 -43.11 -20.61 21.03
C TYR A 282 -41.71 -20.14 21.50
N ASP A 283 -40.66 -20.78 21.01
CA ASP A 283 -39.27 -20.51 21.41
C ASP A 283 -38.80 -19.11 20.97
N VAL A 284 -39.26 -18.63 19.82
CA VAL A 284 -38.89 -17.30 19.30
C VAL A 284 -39.60 -16.22 20.08
N ALA A 285 -40.88 -16.43 20.42
CA ALA A 285 -41.64 -15.49 21.23
C ALA A 285 -41.04 -15.32 22.62
N LEU A 286 -40.72 -16.42 23.30
CA LEU A 286 -40.15 -16.38 24.64
C LEU A 286 -38.73 -15.78 24.65
N ALA A 287 -37.91 -16.09 23.64
CA ALA A 287 -36.56 -15.53 23.53
C ALA A 287 -36.55 -14.02 23.25
N ARG A 288 -37.55 -13.50 22.52
CA ARG A 288 -37.71 -12.06 22.27
C ARG A 288 -38.21 -11.35 23.51
N LEU A 289 -39.20 -11.92 24.20
CA LEU A 289 -39.69 -11.39 25.48
C LEU A 289 -38.57 -11.35 26.53
N ALA A 290 -37.73 -12.38 26.64
CA ALA A 290 -36.58 -12.37 27.56
C ALA A 290 -35.59 -11.22 27.31
N LYS A 291 -35.60 -10.61 26.12
CA LYS A 291 -34.76 -9.47 25.74
C LYS A 291 -35.50 -8.14 25.72
N ASN A 292 -36.71 -8.06 26.28
CA ASN A 292 -37.58 -6.87 26.22
C ASN A 292 -37.91 -6.43 24.78
N VAL A 293 -38.06 -7.40 23.86
CA VAL A 293 -38.41 -7.15 22.45
C VAL A 293 -39.77 -7.76 22.14
N CYS A 294 -40.65 -6.99 21.50
CA CYS A 294 -41.95 -7.48 21.07
C CYS A 294 -41.81 -8.63 20.07
N PRO A 295 -42.44 -9.80 20.30
CA PRO A 295 -42.38 -10.93 19.37
C PRO A 295 -42.95 -10.65 17.98
N GLY A 296 -43.94 -9.75 17.88
CA GLY A 296 -44.56 -9.33 16.62
C GLY A 296 -43.75 -8.33 15.80
N CYS A 297 -43.58 -7.10 16.31
CA CYS A 297 -42.93 -5.99 15.56
C CYS A 297 -41.42 -5.83 15.82
N GLU A 298 -40.83 -6.65 16.70
CA GLU A 298 -39.39 -6.60 17.04
C GLU A 298 -38.89 -5.26 17.61
N ARG A 299 -39.81 -4.39 18.03
CA ARG A 299 -39.49 -3.15 18.73
C ARG A 299 -39.30 -3.39 20.24
N PRO A 300 -38.48 -2.57 20.92
CA PRO A 300 -38.33 -2.66 22.36
C PRO A 300 -39.66 -2.39 23.06
N VAL A 301 -39.96 -3.16 24.11
CA VAL A 301 -41.13 -2.99 24.97
C VAL A 301 -40.71 -3.13 26.42
N ASP A 302 -41.21 -2.26 27.30
CA ASP A 302 -40.95 -2.35 28.73
C ASP A 302 -41.81 -3.45 29.38
N LEU A 303 -41.25 -4.65 29.51
CA LEU A 303 -41.93 -5.80 30.12
C LEU A 303 -41.87 -5.80 31.66
N LYS A 304 -41.10 -4.88 32.26
CA LYS A 304 -41.04 -4.74 33.73
C LYS A 304 -42.25 -3.99 34.27
N ASN A 305 -42.94 -3.23 33.41
CA ASN A 305 -44.19 -2.60 33.77
C ASN A 305 -45.34 -3.61 33.70
N GLU A 306 -45.83 -4.01 34.86
CA GLU A 306 -46.91 -5.00 35.01
C GLU A 306 -48.25 -4.54 34.40
N LYS A 307 -48.40 -3.24 34.10
CA LYS A 307 -49.59 -2.67 33.46
C LYS A 307 -49.61 -2.83 31.93
N ILE A 308 -48.50 -3.26 31.32
CA ILE A 308 -48.37 -3.39 29.86
C ILE A 308 -48.63 -4.84 29.45
N ASP A 309 -49.89 -5.15 29.14
CA ASP A 309 -50.30 -6.47 28.64
C ASP A 309 -50.30 -6.56 27.10
N PHE A 310 -50.31 -5.42 26.41
CA PHE A 310 -50.30 -5.32 24.95
C PHE A 310 -49.12 -4.47 24.47
N CYS A 311 -48.57 -4.79 23.31
CA CYS A 311 -47.52 -3.99 22.71
C CYS A 311 -48.07 -2.64 22.22
N PRO A 312 -47.51 -1.49 22.64
CA PRO A 312 -47.98 -0.16 22.22
C PRO A 312 -47.71 0.13 20.74
N HIS A 313 -46.84 -0.64 20.08
CA HIS A 313 -46.47 -0.43 18.68
C HIS A 313 -47.31 -1.22 17.67
N CYS A 314 -47.79 -2.41 18.05
CA CYS A 314 -48.48 -3.31 17.11
C CYS A 314 -49.70 -4.03 17.69
N GLY A 315 -50.09 -3.73 18.93
CA GLY A 315 -51.32 -4.25 19.55
C GLY A 315 -51.29 -5.71 20.01
N ILE A 316 -50.21 -6.46 19.76
CA ILE A 316 -50.15 -7.87 20.13
C ILE A 316 -50.19 -8.05 21.66
N GLY A 317 -50.98 -9.02 22.14
CA GLY A 317 -51.03 -9.39 23.56
C GLY A 317 -49.75 -10.11 23.97
N LEU A 318 -49.02 -9.52 24.91
CA LEU A 318 -47.75 -10.01 25.45
C LEU A 318 -47.99 -10.88 26.70
N PHE A 319 -48.96 -10.48 27.52
CA PHE A 319 -49.33 -11.17 28.76
C PHE A 319 -50.85 -11.37 28.84
N ASP A 320 -51.26 -12.47 29.46
CA ASP A 320 -52.64 -12.81 29.79
C ASP A 320 -52.68 -13.35 31.23
N HIS A 321 -53.88 -13.49 31.79
CA HIS A 321 -54.04 -14.04 33.13
C HIS A 321 -54.49 -15.50 33.04
N CYS A 322 -53.97 -16.35 33.91
CA CYS A 322 -54.37 -17.76 33.96
C CYS A 322 -55.84 -17.88 34.41
N GLY A 323 -56.68 -18.58 33.65
CA GLY A 323 -58.08 -18.80 34.06
C GLY A 323 -58.27 -19.64 35.32
N SER A 324 -57.24 -20.38 35.77
CA SER A 324 -57.32 -21.25 36.96
C SER A 324 -56.78 -20.61 38.23
N CYS A 325 -55.68 -19.86 38.15
CA CYS A 325 -55.02 -19.25 39.33
C CYS A 325 -54.92 -17.73 39.25
N SER A 326 -55.46 -17.11 38.20
CA SER A 326 -55.40 -15.66 37.91
C SER A 326 -53.99 -15.06 37.79
N THR A 327 -52.91 -15.84 37.87
CA THR A 327 -51.55 -15.32 37.72
C THR A 327 -51.31 -14.79 36.32
N ARG A 328 -50.72 -13.59 36.22
CA ARG A 328 -50.26 -12.98 34.96
C ARG A 328 -49.14 -13.82 34.35
N LYS A 329 -49.36 -14.41 33.19
CA LYS A 329 -48.40 -15.24 32.45
C LYS A 329 -48.18 -14.65 31.05
N SER A 330 -47.14 -15.10 30.35
CA SER A 330 -46.99 -14.72 28.95
C SER A 330 -48.14 -15.31 28.13
N ALA A 331 -48.72 -14.51 27.24
CA ALA A 331 -49.76 -14.95 26.32
C ALA A 331 -49.28 -16.05 25.35
N PHE A 332 -47.95 -16.21 25.21
CA PHE A 332 -47.32 -17.26 24.42
C PHE A 332 -46.96 -18.50 25.25
N ALA A 333 -47.12 -18.47 26.58
CA ALA A 333 -46.80 -19.60 27.46
C ALA A 333 -47.75 -20.79 27.23
N ARG A 334 -47.20 -21.98 26.93
CA ARG A 334 -47.99 -23.22 26.80
C ARG A 334 -48.61 -23.68 28.12
N PHE A 335 -47.94 -23.38 29.23
CA PHE A 335 -48.36 -23.75 30.58
C PHE A 335 -48.23 -22.53 31.49
N CYS A 336 -49.11 -22.42 32.50
CA CYS A 336 -48.93 -21.44 33.55
C CYS A 336 -47.67 -21.76 34.36
N HIS A 337 -46.81 -20.78 34.57
CA HIS A 337 -45.59 -20.95 35.37
C HIS A 337 -45.87 -21.11 36.88
N ALA A 338 -47.06 -20.69 37.35
CA ALA A 338 -47.44 -20.76 38.76
C ALA A 338 -48.18 -22.07 39.13
N CYS A 339 -49.13 -22.52 38.31
CA CYS A 339 -49.95 -23.70 38.61
C CYS A 339 -49.80 -24.87 37.62
N GLY A 340 -49.02 -24.71 36.54
CA GLY A 340 -48.81 -25.75 35.53
C GLY A 340 -50.00 -25.99 34.59
N THR A 341 -51.15 -25.35 34.80
CA THR A 341 -52.32 -25.50 33.93
C THR A 341 -52.00 -25.10 32.49
N GLY A 342 -52.30 -25.98 31.53
CA GLY A 342 -52.12 -25.71 30.10
C GLY A 342 -52.95 -24.51 29.65
N ALA A 343 -52.37 -23.65 28.82
CA ALA A 343 -53.12 -22.56 28.20
C ALA A 343 -54.18 -23.16 27.28
N GLY A 344 -55.45 -22.86 27.54
CA GLY A 344 -56.60 -23.28 26.74
C GLY A 344 -56.62 -22.59 25.37
N VAL A 345 -55.60 -22.82 24.55
CA VAL A 345 -55.70 -22.62 23.10
C VAL A 345 -56.31 -23.91 22.57
N LYS A 346 -57.56 -23.86 22.10
CA LYS A 346 -58.07 -24.88 21.17
C LYS A 346 -57.14 -24.84 19.96
N LEU A 347 -56.12 -25.70 19.95
CA LEU A 347 -55.45 -26.09 18.72
C LEU A 347 -56.55 -26.68 17.84
N ALA A 348 -56.72 -26.13 16.64
CA ALA A 348 -57.50 -26.81 15.63
C ALA A 348 -56.92 -28.23 15.51
N ARG A 349 -57.76 -29.23 15.74
CA ARG A 349 -57.48 -30.61 15.37
C ARG A 349 -57.28 -30.58 13.85
N GLU A 350 -56.09 -30.96 13.39
CA GLU A 350 -55.92 -31.45 12.03
C GLU A 350 -56.64 -32.79 11.97
N ASP A 351 -57.80 -32.82 11.31
CA ASP A 351 -58.31 -34.03 10.67
C ASP A 351 -57.83 -34.02 9.20
#